data_AF-A0A8S9W420-F1
#
_entry.id   AF-A0A8S9W420-F1
#
_cell.length_a   1.000
_cell.length_b   1.000
_cell.length_c   1.000
_cell.angle_alpha   90.00
_cell.angle_beta   90.00
_cell.angle_gamma   90.00
#
_symmetry.space_group_name_H-M   'P 1'
#
loop_
_entity.id
_entity.type
_entity.pdbx_description
1 polymer ?
#
loop_
_entity_poly.entity_id
_entity_poly.type
_entity_poly.pdbx_seq_one_letter_code
_entity_poly.pdbx_strand_id
1 'polypeptide(L)'
;MKTAKVLITGIISGLALLGIFSLLSIDGGIIVAIIVGVITGRLIDDDPMKYTIISISTYNLIASIIVALFDPDAKIVLGLASEYKAVVGLFIGVVILMIIFYSIIGSFSAFVAYNMRSNK
;
A
#
# COMPACT_ATOMS: atom_id res chain seq x y z
N MET A 1 9.79 3.67 -18.53
CA MET A 1 8.40 4.14 -18.87
C MET A 1 8.18 5.52 -18.26
N LYS A 2 7.29 6.41 -18.76
CA LYS A 2 7.07 7.71 -18.10
C LYS A 2 6.71 7.48 -16.62
N THR A 3 7.43 8.11 -15.72
CA THR A 3 7.36 7.91 -14.27
C THR A 3 5.94 7.96 -13.71
N ALA A 4 5.13 8.92 -14.16
CA ALA A 4 3.71 9.02 -13.78
C ALA A 4 2.90 7.75 -14.12
N LYS A 5 3.17 7.11 -15.27
CA LYS A 5 2.49 5.88 -15.66
C LYS A 5 2.89 4.72 -14.74
N VAL A 6 4.15 4.65 -14.32
CA VAL A 6 4.61 3.59 -13.41
C VAL A 6 3.95 3.75 -12.04
N LEU A 7 3.87 4.98 -11.53
CA LEU A 7 3.19 5.28 -10.26
C LEU A 7 1.72 4.83 -10.29
N ILE A 8 0.99 5.21 -11.35
CA ILE A 8 -0.41 4.78 -11.53
C ILE A 8 -0.51 3.26 -11.62
N THR A 9 0.41 2.61 -12.34
CA THR A 9 0.44 1.15 -12.46
C THR A 9 0.66 0.48 -11.10
N GLY A 10 1.57 1.01 -10.29
CA GLY A 10 1.82 0.53 -8.93
C GLY A 10 0.59 0.67 -8.03
N ILE A 11 -0.13 1.80 -8.11
CA ILE A 11 -1.34 2.03 -7.32
C ILE A 11 -2.45 1.06 -7.73
N ILE A 12 -2.73 0.95 -9.04
CA ILE A 12 -3.78 0.07 -9.57
C ILE A 12 -3.47 -1.40 -9.25
N SER A 13 -2.23 -1.84 -9.46
CA SER A 13 -1.83 -3.22 -9.15
C SER A 13 -1.91 -3.51 -7.65
N GLY A 14 -1.51 -2.57 -6.79
CA GLY A 14 -1.66 -2.71 -5.33
C GLY A 14 -3.11 -2.86 -4.90
N LEU A 15 -4.01 -2.00 -5.39
CA LEU A 15 -5.45 -2.09 -5.10
C LEU A 15 -6.06 -3.40 -5.60
N ALA A 16 -5.73 -3.80 -6.83
CA ALA A 16 -6.24 -5.04 -7.42
C ALA A 16 -5.79 -6.26 -6.60
N LEU A 17 -4.51 -6.32 -6.23
CA LEU A 17 -3.98 -7.42 -5.43
C LEU A 17 -4.59 -7.45 -4.03
N LEU A 18 -4.70 -6.31 -3.33
CA LEU A 18 -5.39 -6.25 -2.04
C LEU A 18 -6.83 -6.76 -2.13
N GLY A 19 -7.55 -6.38 -3.19
CA GLY A 19 -8.90 -6.89 -3.45
C GLY A 19 -8.94 -8.41 -3.63
N ILE A 20 -8.00 -8.99 -4.40
CA ILE A 20 -7.89 -10.44 -4.59
C ILE A 20 -7.57 -11.16 -3.28
N PHE A 21 -6.59 -10.67 -2.51
CA PHE A 21 -6.21 -11.26 -1.23
C PHE A 21 -7.35 -11.21 -0.19
N SER A 22 -8.11 -10.11 -0.19
CA SER A 22 -9.32 -9.97 0.63
C SER A 22 -10.38 -11.02 0.26
N LEU A 23 -10.65 -11.24 -1.03
CA LEU A 23 -11.58 -12.29 -1.49
C LEU A 23 -11.12 -13.71 -1.08
N LEU A 24 -9.82 -13.93 -1.00
CA LEU A 24 -9.23 -15.20 -0.58
C LEU A 24 -9.15 -15.35 0.95
N SER A 25 -9.50 -14.32 1.73
CA SER A 25 -9.33 -14.27 3.20
C SER A 25 -7.88 -14.52 3.65
N ILE A 26 -6.90 -14.04 2.88
CA ILE A 26 -5.47 -14.17 3.16
C ILE A 26 -4.89 -12.79 3.49
N ASP A 27 -4.05 -12.69 4.53
CA ASP A 27 -3.28 -11.47 4.80
C ASP A 27 -2.19 -11.29 3.72
N GLY A 28 -2.49 -10.44 2.75
CA GLY A 28 -1.65 -10.17 1.60
C GLY A 28 -0.71 -8.98 1.75
N GLY A 29 -0.77 -8.20 2.82
CA GLY A 29 -0.17 -6.84 2.85
C GLY A 29 1.32 -6.81 2.48
N ILE A 30 2.11 -7.71 3.08
CA ILE A 30 3.55 -7.84 2.78
C ILE A 30 3.77 -8.34 1.35
N ILE A 31 3.01 -9.34 0.91
CA ILE A 31 3.15 -9.94 -0.42
C ILE A 31 2.83 -8.91 -1.51
N VAL A 32 1.77 -8.14 -1.33
CA VAL A 32 1.39 -7.06 -2.24
C VAL A 32 2.47 -5.98 -2.29
N ALA A 33 3.01 -5.57 -1.13
CA ALA A 33 4.08 -4.59 -1.08
C ALA A 33 5.34 -5.05 -1.86
N ILE A 34 5.71 -6.32 -1.73
CA ILE A 34 6.82 -6.92 -2.47
C ILE A 34 6.53 -6.90 -3.98
N ILE A 35 5.35 -7.38 -4.40
CA ILE A 35 4.99 -7.44 -5.83
C ILE A 35 4.98 -6.05 -6.45
N VAL A 36 4.32 -5.08 -5.81
CA VAL A 36 4.26 -3.69 -6.30
C VAL A 36 5.66 -3.07 -6.33
N GLY A 37 6.51 -3.35 -5.34
CA GLY A 37 7.90 -2.94 -5.35
C GLY A 37 8.68 -3.50 -6.53
N VAL A 38 8.56 -4.81 -6.80
CA VAL A 38 9.21 -5.46 -7.96
C VAL A 38 8.71 -4.87 -9.27
N ILE A 39 7.41 -4.67 -9.43
CA ILE A 39 6.81 -4.05 -10.63
C ILE A 39 7.38 -2.65 -10.84
N THR A 40 7.36 -1.82 -9.79
CA THR A 40 7.81 -0.43 -9.86
C THR A 40 9.31 -0.37 -10.17
N GLY A 41 10.14 -1.13 -9.45
CA GLY A 41 11.59 -1.20 -9.65
C GLY A 41 12.02 -1.69 -11.03
N ARG A 42 11.22 -2.56 -11.68
CA ARG A 42 11.50 -3.00 -13.06
C ARG A 42 11.11 -1.97 -14.11
N LEU A 43 10.05 -1.19 -13.89
CA LEU A 43 9.46 -0.34 -14.93
C LEU A 43 9.96 1.11 -14.92
N ILE A 44 10.53 1.55 -13.80
CA ILE A 44 11.01 2.91 -13.61
C ILE A 44 12.52 3.01 -13.81
N ASP A 45 12.95 4.14 -14.34
CA ASP A 45 14.34 4.40 -14.69
C ASP A 45 15.02 5.34 -13.68
N ASP A 46 14.22 6.16 -12.99
CA ASP A 46 14.68 7.20 -12.05
C ASP A 46 14.00 7.05 -10.68
N ASP A 47 14.81 6.99 -9.63
CA ASP A 47 14.43 6.89 -8.21
C ASP A 47 13.34 5.84 -7.88
N PRO A 48 13.56 4.54 -8.17
CA PRO A 48 12.55 3.49 -7.99
C PRO A 48 11.99 3.37 -6.58
N MET A 49 12.81 3.67 -5.56
CA MET A 49 12.40 3.61 -4.17
C MET A 49 11.35 4.67 -3.85
N LYS A 50 11.61 5.94 -4.20
CA LYS A 50 10.67 7.04 -3.94
C LYS A 50 9.30 6.78 -4.54
N TYR A 51 9.23 6.36 -5.80
CA TYR A 51 7.94 6.09 -6.45
C TYR A 51 7.23 4.86 -5.88
N THR A 52 7.99 3.89 -5.37
CA THR A 52 7.42 2.75 -4.67
C THR A 52 6.81 3.17 -3.33
N ILE A 53 7.50 4.01 -2.54
CA ILE A 53 6.95 4.58 -1.28
C ILE A 53 5.63 5.30 -1.57
N ILE A 54 5.62 6.18 -2.57
CA ILE A 54 4.44 6.97 -2.92
C ILE A 54 3.31 6.04 -3.36
N SER A 55 3.60 5.06 -4.22
CA SER A 55 2.61 4.10 -4.70
C SER A 55 1.98 3.30 -3.56
N ILE A 56 2.82 2.74 -2.69
CA ILE A 56 2.39 1.90 -1.57
C ILE A 56 1.59 2.69 -0.54
N SER A 57 2.07 3.88 -0.20
CA SER A 57 1.35 4.78 0.69
C SER A 57 -0.02 5.13 0.13
N THR A 58 -0.09 5.43 -1.18
CA THR A 58 -1.33 5.83 -1.82
C THR A 58 -2.35 4.71 -1.86
N TYR A 59 -1.99 3.51 -2.33
CA TYR A 59 -2.99 2.44 -2.41
C TYR A 59 -3.44 1.96 -1.03
N ASN A 60 -2.56 1.94 -0.02
CA ASN A 60 -2.95 1.54 1.34
C ASN A 60 -3.87 2.58 1.98
N LEU A 61 -3.64 3.87 1.74
CA LEU A 61 -4.52 4.93 2.21
C LEU A 61 -5.91 4.81 1.56
N ILE A 62 -5.96 4.62 0.24
CA ILE A 62 -7.22 4.40 -0.48
C ILE A 62 -7.94 3.16 0.06
N ALA A 63 -7.25 2.04 0.20
CA ALA A 63 -7.82 0.80 0.73
C ALA A 63 -8.38 1.00 2.16
N SER A 64 -7.64 1.69 3.03
CA SER A 64 -8.07 1.97 4.40
C SER A 64 -9.31 2.84 4.45
N ILE A 65 -9.41 3.85 3.58
CA ILE A 65 -10.61 4.70 3.45
C ILE A 65 -11.80 3.87 2.96
N ILE A 66 -11.60 3.00 1.96
CA ILE A 66 -12.67 2.12 1.45
C ILE A 66 -13.17 1.21 2.57
N VAL A 67 -12.28 0.54 3.30
CA VAL A 67 -12.66 -0.31 4.45
C VAL A 67 -13.45 0.50 5.47
N ALA A 68 -12.97 1.67 5.85
CA ALA A 68 -13.65 2.52 6.83
C ALA A 68 -15.05 3.01 6.37
N LEU A 69 -15.28 3.19 5.07
CA LEU A 69 -16.56 3.64 4.54
C LEU A 69 -17.61 2.52 4.42
N PHE A 70 -17.16 1.29 4.14
CA PHE A 70 -18.05 0.17 3.81
C PHE A 70 -18.17 -0.89 4.92
N ASP A 71 -17.32 -0.84 5.94
CA ASP A 71 -17.43 -1.72 7.10
C ASP A 71 -18.55 -1.20 8.05
N PRO A 72 -19.62 -1.98 8.28
CA PRO A 72 -20.70 -1.62 9.20
C PRO A 72 -20.20 -1.33 10.63
N ASP A 73 -19.11 -1.98 11.04
CA ASP A 73 -18.48 -1.83 12.35
C ASP A 73 -17.53 -0.64 12.41
N ALA A 74 -17.17 -0.04 11.25
CA ALA A 74 -16.33 1.16 11.21
C ALA A 74 -17.00 2.41 11.81
N LYS A 75 -18.31 2.39 12.11
CA LYS A 75 -18.95 3.45 12.92
C LYS A 75 -18.31 3.59 14.30
N ILE A 76 -17.85 2.48 14.90
CA ILE A 76 -17.12 2.45 16.17
C ILE A 76 -15.70 2.98 15.96
N VAL A 77 -15.05 2.53 14.88
CA VAL A 77 -13.66 2.87 14.52
C VAL A 77 -13.49 4.34 14.11
N LEU A 78 -14.50 4.95 13.50
CA LEU A 78 -14.54 6.36 13.09
C LEU A 78 -15.07 7.30 14.18
N GLY A 79 -15.44 6.77 15.35
CA GLY A 79 -15.89 7.59 16.49
C GLY A 79 -17.22 8.32 16.25
N LEU A 80 -18.07 7.80 15.34
CA LEU A 80 -19.41 8.32 15.08
C LEU A 80 -20.37 8.07 16.25
N ALA A 81 -20.07 7.08 17.10
CA ALA A 81 -20.67 6.92 18.43
C ALA A 81 -19.82 7.67 19.47
N SER A 82 -20.47 8.52 20.27
CA SER A 82 -19.83 9.45 21.23
C SER A 82 -18.94 8.77 22.29
N GLU A 83 -19.09 7.46 22.50
CA GLU A 83 -18.40 6.69 23.53
C GLU A 83 -17.03 6.11 23.09
N TYR A 84 -16.69 6.17 21.80
CA TYR A 84 -15.52 5.45 21.24
C TYR A 84 -14.42 6.36 20.65
N LYS A 85 -14.37 7.65 21.00
CA LYS A 85 -13.40 8.62 20.44
C LYS A 85 -11.93 8.22 20.62
N ALA A 86 -11.56 7.45 21.65
CA ALA A 86 -10.19 6.98 21.86
C ALA A 86 -9.74 5.91 20.84
N VAL A 87 -10.69 5.20 20.21
CA VAL A 87 -10.41 4.09 19.27
C VAL A 87 -9.93 4.62 17.91
N VAL A 88 -10.40 5.82 17.51
CA VAL A 88 -10.05 6.46 16.24
C VAL A 88 -8.55 6.75 16.15
N GLY A 89 -7.97 7.31 17.23
CA GLY A 89 -6.55 7.64 17.26
C GLY A 89 -5.65 6.42 17.18
N LEU A 90 -6.01 5.34 17.88
CA LEU A 90 -5.30 4.07 17.81
C LEU A 90 -5.39 3.46 16.41
N PHE A 91 -6.57 3.45 15.80
CA PHE A 91 -6.78 2.95 14.44
C PHE A 91 -5.93 3.72 13.42
N ILE A 92 -5.97 5.05 13.44
CA ILE A 92 -5.14 5.89 12.56
C ILE A 92 -3.66 5.60 12.78
N GLY A 93 -3.23 5.48 14.04
CA GLY A 93 -1.85 5.14 14.39
C GLY A 93 -1.41 3.80 13.80
N VAL A 94 -2.24 2.75 13.94
CA VAL A 94 -1.98 1.42 13.38
C VAL A 94 -1.92 1.48 11.85
N VAL A 95 -2.86 2.16 11.19
CA VAL A 95 -2.89 2.31 9.73
C VAL A 95 -1.61 3.00 9.24
N ILE A 96 -1.20 4.10 9.89
CA ILE A 96 0.05 4.81 9.54
C ILE A 96 1.26 3.90 9.70
N LEU A 97 1.35 3.15 10.81
CA LEU A 97 2.45 2.20 11.02
C LEU A 97 2.50 1.13 9.92
N MET A 98 1.36 0.52 9.58
CA MET A 98 1.28 -0.48 8.51
C MET A 98 1.71 0.09 7.16
N ILE A 99 1.24 1.30 6.82
CA ILE A 99 1.63 2.00 5.59
C ILE A 99 3.15 2.19 5.54
N ILE A 100 3.77 2.64 6.64
CA ILE A 100 5.21 2.86 6.71
C ILE A 100 5.95 1.53 6.54
N PHE A 101 5.55 0.48 7.27
CA PHE A 101 6.17 -0.83 7.19
C PHE A 101 6.10 -1.43 5.77
N TYR A 102 4.93 -1.42 5.15
CA TYR A 102 4.77 -1.90 3.78
C TYR A 102 5.55 -1.06 2.77
N SER A 103 5.62 0.26 2.97
CA SER A 103 6.40 1.15 2.10
C SER A 103 7.89 0.85 2.18
N ILE A 104 8.43 0.55 3.36
CA ILE A 104 9.83 0.15 3.54
C ILE A 104 10.11 -1.17 2.82
N ILE A 105 9.28 -2.19 3.04
CA ILE A 105 9.44 -3.52 2.43
C ILE A 105 9.37 -3.45 0.91
N GLY A 106 8.37 -2.74 0.37
CA GLY A 106 8.24 -2.58 -1.07
C GLY A 106 9.38 -1.78 -1.68
N SER A 107 9.86 -0.73 -1.01
CA SER A 107 11.02 0.05 -1.47
C SER A 107 12.28 -0.79 -1.58
N PHE A 108 12.53 -1.64 -0.59
CA PHE A 108 13.62 -2.62 -0.64
C PHE A 108 13.48 -3.56 -1.84
N SER A 109 12.26 -4.06 -2.08
CA SER A 109 11.96 -4.93 -3.22
C SER A 109 12.19 -4.22 -4.56
N ALA A 110 11.83 -2.94 -4.65
CA ALA A 110 12.05 -2.11 -5.83
C ALA A 110 13.54 -1.84 -6.08
N PHE A 111 14.30 -1.54 -5.02
CA PHE A 111 15.74 -1.37 -5.10
C PHE A 111 16.43 -2.63 -5.64
N VAL A 112 16.08 -3.79 -5.09
CA VAL A 112 16.62 -5.09 -5.54
C VAL A 112 16.26 -5.34 -7.00
N ALA A 113 14.99 -5.16 -7.37
CA ALA A 113 14.51 -5.40 -8.73
C ALA A 113 15.15 -4.45 -9.77
N TYR A 114 15.36 -3.19 -9.40
CA TYR A 114 16.04 -2.20 -10.25
C TYR A 114 17.50 -2.57 -10.49
N ASN A 115 18.24 -2.92 -9.44
CA ASN A 115 19.65 -3.31 -9.57
C ASN A 115 19.83 -4.60 -10.39
N MET A 116 18.93 -5.57 -10.24
CA MET A 116 18.95 -6.78 -11.08
C MET A 116 18.69 -6.48 -12.57
N ARG A 117 17.89 -5.45 -12.86
CA ARG A 117 17.63 -5.00 -14.24
C ARG A 117 18.84 -4.25 -14.81
N SER A 118 19.48 -3.38 -14.02
CA SER A 118 20.62 -2.56 -14.44
C SER A 118 21.90 -3.38 -14.68
N ASN A 119 22.07 -4.49 -13.95
CA ASN A 119 23.20 -5.43 -14.12
C ASN A 119 23.02 -6.44 -15.28
N LYS A 120 21.98 -6.31 -16.11
CA LYS A 120 21.76 -7.13 -17.31
C LYS A 120 21.98 -6.31 -18.57
#